data_AF-A0A2T7CX41-F1
#
_entry.id   AF-A0A2T7CX41-F1
#
_cell.length_a   1.000
_cell.length_b   1.000
_cell.length_c   1.000
_cell.angle_alpha   90.00
_cell.angle_beta   90.00
_cell.angle_gamma   90.00
#
_symmetry.space_group_name_H-M   'P 1'
#
loop_
_entity.id
_entity.type
_entity.pdbx_description
1 polymer ?
#
loop_
_entity_poly.entity_id
_entity_poly.type
_entity_poly.pdbx_seq_one_letter_code
_entity_poly.pdbx_strand_id
1 'polypeptide(L)'
;MGDEKPTLPSLRPPPAHGYPPHDAAPPASWVLLDLDAYVADRENATSAWGTMSNGKAIRVTFCTAAPPLVSYICVWSPDAEIAMEPTVEAAESDLIFLSVFLRGRRDQGEYFVYKAAGSKGPSLRRLQVPEPCWPERYNFTLLAHRDTGSPHADGDNDDHYYIAALNQFRRSGPGDFKLWLFNSMDGKWSTTPVSVG
;
A
#
# COMPACT_ATOMS: atom_id res chain seq x y z
N MET A 1 32.92 -14.03 -14.30
CA MET A 1 31.62 -13.31 -14.35
C MET A 1 31.07 -13.42 -12.94
N GLY A 2 31.05 -12.30 -12.21
CA GLY A 2 30.89 -12.32 -10.75
C GLY A 2 29.51 -12.76 -10.29
N ASP A 3 29.47 -13.54 -9.21
CA ASP A 3 28.26 -13.84 -8.46
C ASP A 3 27.61 -12.53 -8.00
N GLU A 4 26.47 -12.20 -8.59
CA GLU A 4 25.59 -11.15 -8.06
C GLU A 4 25.03 -11.66 -6.74
N LYS A 5 25.64 -11.21 -5.64
CA LYS A 5 25.17 -11.50 -4.29
C LYS A 5 23.76 -10.92 -4.20
N PRO A 6 22.71 -11.74 -3.93
CA PRO A 6 21.35 -11.22 -3.82
C PRO A 6 21.35 -10.11 -2.78
N THR A 7 21.01 -8.90 -3.22
CA THR A 7 20.82 -7.75 -2.34
C THR A 7 19.77 -8.15 -1.31
N LEU A 8 20.22 -8.34 -0.07
CA LEU A 8 19.31 -8.44 1.05
C LEU A 8 18.44 -7.17 1.04
N PRO A 9 17.13 -7.26 1.34
CA PRO A 9 16.34 -6.05 1.58
C PRO A 9 17.09 -5.13 2.55
N SER A 10 17.09 -3.81 2.35
CA SER A 10 17.71 -2.89 3.30
C SER A 10 16.94 -2.98 4.62
N LEU A 11 17.49 -3.76 5.55
CA LEU A 11 16.97 -3.98 6.90
C LEU A 11 17.16 -2.74 7.81
N ARG A 12 17.41 -1.57 7.23
CA ARG A 12 17.75 -0.35 7.97
C ARG A 12 16.78 0.76 7.60
N PRO A 13 15.56 0.76 8.17
CA PRO A 13 14.72 1.94 8.12
C PRO A 13 15.48 3.19 8.60
N PRO A 14 15.16 4.39 8.09
CA PRO A 14 15.71 5.64 8.61
C PRO A 14 15.59 5.71 10.13
N PRO A 15 16.48 6.39 10.88
CA PRO A 15 16.30 6.56 12.32
C PRO A 15 14.87 7.01 12.66
N ALA A 16 14.33 6.54 13.78
CA ALA A 16 13.01 6.98 14.21
C ALA A 16 13.03 8.51 14.37
N HIS A 17 12.15 9.20 13.65
CA HIS A 17 11.98 10.63 13.82
C HIS A 17 11.42 10.82 15.24
N GLY A 18 12.15 11.53 16.09
CA GLY A 18 11.69 11.80 17.45
C GLY A 18 10.33 12.49 17.43
N TYR A 19 9.51 12.27 18.46
CA TYR A 19 8.24 12.97 18.58
C TYR A 19 8.51 14.48 18.61
N PRO A 20 7.82 15.31 17.80
CA PRO A 20 7.98 16.74 17.91
C PRO A 20 7.61 17.17 19.34
N PRO A 21 8.36 18.12 19.94
CA PRO A 21 8.03 18.64 21.26
C PRO A 21 6.59 19.15 21.30
N HIS A 22 5.95 19.06 22.47
CA HIS A 22 4.54 19.37 22.70
C HIS A 22 4.12 20.80 22.26
N ASP A 23 5.08 21.69 22.02
CA ASP A 23 4.89 23.07 21.55
C ASP A 23 5.12 23.26 20.02
N ALA A 24 5.19 22.17 19.26
CA ALA A 24 5.37 22.25 17.81
C ALA A 24 4.13 22.80 17.10
N ALA A 25 4.36 23.47 15.97
CA ALA A 25 3.33 23.92 15.04
C ALA A 25 2.30 22.81 14.77
N PRO A 26 1.03 23.16 14.48
CA PRO A 26 0.00 22.15 14.20
C PRO A 26 0.50 21.18 13.13
N PRO A 27 0.21 19.88 13.29
CA PRO A 27 0.72 18.85 12.37
C PRO A 27 0.33 19.21 10.93
N ALA A 28 1.29 19.10 10.03
CA ALA A 28 1.05 19.38 8.61
C ALA A 28 -0.07 18.46 8.09
N SER A 29 -0.93 19.01 7.21
CA SER A 29 -1.99 18.25 6.55
C SER A 29 -1.49 17.32 5.45
N TRP A 30 -0.17 17.20 5.28
CA TRP A 30 0.50 16.46 4.23
C TRP A 30 1.86 15.97 4.73
N VAL A 31 2.39 14.93 4.08
CA VAL A 31 3.72 14.37 4.36
C VAL A 31 4.45 14.08 3.05
N LEU A 32 5.78 14.06 3.09
CA LEU A 32 6.58 13.43 2.05
C LEU A 32 6.64 11.94 2.34
N LEU A 33 6.23 11.08 1.40
CA LEU A 33 6.20 9.63 1.58
C LEU A 33 7.30 8.98 0.72
N ASP A 34 8.11 8.12 1.34
CA ASP A 34 8.98 7.18 0.64
C ASP A 34 8.14 6.08 -0.01
N LEU A 35 8.41 5.78 -1.28
CA LEU A 35 7.70 4.74 -2.02
C LEU A 35 8.28 3.35 -1.74
N ASP A 36 9.51 3.28 -1.21
CA ASP A 36 10.03 2.05 -0.66
C ASP A 36 9.53 1.87 0.79
N ALA A 37 9.19 0.63 1.15
CA ALA A 37 8.85 0.26 2.50
C ALA A 37 9.93 -0.63 3.11
N TYR A 38 10.09 -0.55 4.43
CA TYR A 38 11.21 -1.15 5.14
C TYR A 38 10.75 -2.33 5.98
N VAL A 39 11.56 -3.39 6.02
CA VAL A 39 11.29 -4.54 6.89
C VAL A 39 11.85 -4.26 8.29
N ALA A 40 11.00 -3.88 9.23
CA ALA A 40 11.43 -3.51 10.58
C ALA A 40 10.31 -3.58 11.64
N ASP A 41 10.68 -4.05 12.82
CA ASP A 41 9.83 -4.05 14.02
C ASP A 41 9.74 -2.62 14.61
N ARG A 42 8.79 -1.83 14.11
CA ARG A 42 8.49 -0.49 14.63
C ARG A 42 7.01 -0.36 14.91
N GLU A 43 6.61 -0.58 16.14
CA GLU A 43 5.23 -0.39 16.57
C GLU A 43 4.98 1.03 17.07
N ASN A 44 3.86 1.63 16.68
CA ASN A 44 3.39 2.91 17.20
C ASN A 44 1.85 2.99 17.09
N ALA A 45 1.26 4.14 17.42
CA ALA A 45 -0.19 4.34 17.40
C ALA A 45 -0.85 4.19 16.00
N THR A 46 -0.07 4.21 14.92
CA THR A 46 -0.52 4.03 13.54
C THR A 46 -0.39 2.57 13.06
N SER A 47 0.10 1.66 13.91
CA SER A 47 0.29 0.27 13.53
C SER A 47 -1.04 -0.44 13.30
N ALA A 48 -1.16 -1.13 12.16
CA ALA A 48 -2.29 -1.98 11.83
C ALA A 48 -1.85 -3.42 11.60
N TRP A 49 -2.63 -4.36 12.11
CA TRP A 49 -2.42 -5.78 11.96
C TRP A 49 -3.33 -6.37 10.89
N GLY A 50 -2.83 -7.39 10.19
CA GLY A 50 -3.58 -8.19 9.24
C GLY A 50 -3.02 -9.60 9.12
N THR A 51 -3.58 -10.36 8.19
CA THR A 51 -3.21 -11.77 7.97
C THR A 51 -2.84 -12.00 6.51
N MET A 52 -1.66 -12.60 6.30
CA MET A 52 -1.16 -13.00 4.98
C MET A 52 -1.88 -14.24 4.45
N SER A 53 -1.66 -14.56 3.17
CA SER A 53 -2.27 -15.72 2.50
C SER A 53 -1.93 -17.06 3.17
N ASN A 54 -0.76 -17.14 3.80
CA ASN A 54 -0.28 -18.31 4.54
C ASN A 54 -0.80 -18.39 5.99
N GLY A 55 -1.71 -17.48 6.39
CA GLY A 55 -2.29 -17.44 7.73
C GLY A 55 -1.43 -16.76 8.80
N LYS A 56 -0.21 -16.32 8.47
CA LYS A 56 0.69 -15.66 9.41
C LYS A 56 0.34 -14.17 9.55
N ALA A 57 0.64 -13.61 10.71
CA ALA A 57 0.36 -12.21 11.01
C ALA A 57 1.35 -11.26 10.31
N ILE A 58 0.86 -10.10 9.90
CA ILE A 58 1.65 -9.00 9.34
C ILE A 58 1.22 -7.69 10.02
N ARG A 59 2.19 -6.85 10.36
CA ARG A 59 1.98 -5.51 10.88
C ARG A 59 2.54 -4.49 9.90
N VAL A 60 1.74 -3.49 9.58
CA VAL A 60 2.15 -2.32 8.80
C VAL A 60 2.08 -1.11 9.71
N THR A 61 3.12 -0.27 9.69
CA THR A 61 3.21 0.92 10.54
C THR A 61 3.62 2.13 9.71
N PHE A 62 2.90 3.23 9.89
CA PHE A 62 3.23 4.50 9.28
C PHE A 62 4.15 5.31 10.21
N CYS A 63 5.41 5.44 9.81
CA CYS A 63 6.38 6.26 10.52
C CYS A 63 6.32 7.69 9.95
N THR A 64 5.38 8.48 10.47
CA THR A 64 5.18 9.86 10.02
C THR A 64 6.26 10.80 10.54
N ALA A 65 6.58 11.80 9.72
CA ALA A 65 7.54 12.84 10.03
C ALA A 65 7.02 14.17 9.47
N ALA A 66 7.25 15.26 10.21
CA ALA A 66 6.90 16.58 9.72
C ALA A 66 7.80 16.95 8.52
N PRO A 67 7.24 17.45 7.40
CA PRO A 67 8.04 17.95 6.30
C PRO A 67 9.08 18.99 6.77
N PRO A 68 10.30 19.02 6.21
CA PRO A 68 10.74 18.31 4.99
C PRO A 68 11.25 16.87 5.24
N LEU A 69 11.10 16.32 6.44
CA LEU A 69 11.49 14.93 6.68
C LEU A 69 10.58 13.97 5.91
N VAL A 70 11.16 12.87 5.45
CA VAL A 70 10.46 11.83 4.69
C VAL A 70 9.84 10.83 5.67
N SER A 71 8.52 10.68 5.57
CA SER A 71 7.74 9.62 6.19
C SER A 71 7.89 8.33 5.40
N TYR A 72 7.80 7.18 6.05
CA TYR A 72 7.97 5.88 5.41
C TYR A 72 7.10 4.82 6.06
N ILE A 73 6.99 3.67 5.40
CA ILE A 73 6.23 2.52 5.87
C ILE A 73 7.19 1.45 6.40
N CYS A 74 6.86 0.89 7.55
CA CYS A 74 7.49 -0.31 8.07
C CYS A 74 6.54 -1.50 8.00
N VAL A 75 7.04 -2.61 7.48
CA VAL A 75 6.33 -3.90 7.44
C VAL A 75 7.09 -4.88 8.31
N TRP A 76 6.36 -5.61 9.14
CA TRP A 76 6.94 -6.61 10.02
C TRP A 76 6.04 -7.84 10.13
N SER A 77 6.66 -8.99 10.33
CA SER A 77 5.95 -10.22 10.67
C SER A 77 6.77 -10.98 11.72
N PRO A 78 6.13 -11.49 12.79
CA PRO A 78 6.82 -12.33 13.78
C PRO A 78 7.18 -13.71 13.20
N ASP A 79 6.34 -14.25 12.33
CA ASP A 79 6.40 -15.66 11.93
C ASP A 79 6.76 -15.86 10.45
N ALA A 80 6.80 -14.81 9.64
CA ALA A 80 7.09 -14.87 8.21
C ALA A 80 8.34 -14.10 7.84
N GLU A 81 9.11 -14.65 6.90
CA GLU A 81 10.27 -13.97 6.34
C GLU A 81 9.87 -13.22 5.06
N ILE A 82 10.00 -11.90 5.11
CA ILE A 82 9.78 -11.01 3.96
C ILE A 82 11.00 -11.07 3.05
N ALA A 83 10.81 -11.38 1.77
CA ALA A 83 11.87 -11.79 0.84
C ALA A 83 12.68 -10.62 0.29
N MET A 84 12.03 -9.48 0.11
CA MET A 84 12.57 -8.24 -0.46
C MET A 84 11.81 -7.06 0.15
N GLU A 85 12.28 -5.84 -0.10
CA GLU A 85 11.61 -4.64 0.39
C GLU A 85 10.18 -4.58 -0.18
N PRO A 86 9.17 -4.44 0.70
CA PRO A 86 7.83 -4.12 0.24
C PRO A 86 7.83 -2.75 -0.46
N THR A 87 6.86 -2.53 -1.34
CA THR A 87 6.74 -1.28 -2.10
C THR A 87 5.38 -0.66 -1.90
N VAL A 88 5.35 0.66 -1.85
CA VAL A 88 4.13 1.46 -1.96
C VAL A 88 3.79 1.60 -3.43
N GLU A 89 2.71 0.96 -3.86
CA GLU A 89 2.25 0.97 -5.24
C GLU A 89 1.42 2.22 -5.56
N ALA A 90 0.67 2.71 -4.58
CA ALA A 90 -0.11 3.95 -4.67
C ALA A 90 -0.41 4.47 -3.26
N ALA A 91 -0.56 5.78 -3.11
CA ALA A 91 -0.98 6.41 -1.86
C ALA A 91 -1.92 7.57 -2.17
N GLU A 92 -2.96 7.73 -1.35
CA GLU A 92 -3.93 8.79 -1.52
C GLU A 92 -4.61 9.10 -0.18
N SER A 93 -4.56 10.37 0.21
CA SER A 93 -5.05 10.84 1.50
C SER A 93 -4.55 10.00 2.67
N ASP A 94 -5.40 9.16 3.26
CA ASP A 94 -5.13 8.29 4.40
C ASP A 94 -4.99 6.81 4.01
N LEU A 95 -5.02 6.48 2.72
CA LEU A 95 -4.91 5.13 2.18
C LEU A 95 -3.53 4.93 1.53
N ILE A 96 -2.97 3.74 1.74
CA ILE A 96 -1.72 3.29 1.13
C ILE A 96 -1.94 1.88 0.59
N PHE A 97 -1.70 1.70 -0.70
CA PHE A 97 -1.68 0.41 -1.35
C PHE A 97 -0.24 -0.10 -1.44
N LEU A 98 0.04 -1.24 -0.82
CA LEU A 98 1.38 -1.82 -0.72
C LEU A 98 1.44 -3.26 -1.23
N SER A 99 2.59 -3.64 -1.76
CA SER A 99 2.91 -5.02 -2.12
C SER A 99 4.01 -5.59 -1.23
N VAL A 100 3.86 -6.85 -0.82
CA VAL A 100 4.76 -7.57 0.08
C VAL A 100 5.08 -8.92 -0.52
N PHE A 101 6.36 -9.28 -0.60
CA PHE A 101 6.80 -10.56 -1.16
C PHE A 101 7.37 -11.45 -0.07
N LEU A 102 6.88 -12.69 0.03
CA LEU A 102 7.31 -13.64 1.05
C LEU A 102 8.41 -14.56 0.53
N ARG A 103 9.33 -14.96 1.41
CA ARG A 103 10.40 -15.90 1.04
C ARG A 103 9.76 -17.23 0.66
N GLY A 104 10.19 -17.78 -0.48
CA GLY A 104 9.60 -18.99 -1.07
C GLY A 104 8.38 -18.74 -1.97
N ARG A 105 7.91 -17.50 -2.09
CA ARG A 105 6.83 -17.05 -3.01
C ARG A 105 7.16 -15.68 -3.62
N ARG A 106 8.39 -15.52 -4.14
CA ARG A 106 8.87 -14.22 -4.65
C ARG A 106 8.13 -13.76 -5.92
N ASP A 107 7.51 -14.69 -6.63
CA ASP A 107 6.69 -14.49 -7.82
C ASP A 107 5.22 -14.17 -7.50
N GLN A 108 4.80 -14.32 -6.24
CA GLN A 108 3.43 -14.07 -5.78
C GLN A 108 3.44 -12.95 -4.74
N GLY A 109 3.38 -11.71 -5.22
CA GLY A 109 3.20 -10.55 -4.35
C GLY A 109 1.85 -10.62 -3.63
N GLU A 110 1.87 -10.38 -2.33
CA GLU A 110 0.67 -10.16 -1.53
C GLU A 110 0.40 -8.66 -1.43
N TYR A 111 -0.85 -8.26 -1.66
CA TYR A 111 -1.23 -6.85 -1.69
C TYR A 111 -2.08 -6.48 -0.49
N PHE A 112 -1.84 -5.29 0.05
CA PHE A 112 -2.59 -4.79 1.19
C PHE A 112 -2.97 -3.33 0.98
N VAL A 113 -4.14 -2.97 1.50
CA VAL A 113 -4.54 -1.58 1.68
C VAL A 113 -4.42 -1.26 3.16
N TYR A 114 -3.52 -0.36 3.48
CA TYR A 114 -3.39 0.25 4.80
C TYR A 114 -4.22 1.54 4.84
N LYS A 115 -4.99 1.73 5.90
CA LYS A 115 -5.75 2.94 6.17
C LYS A 115 -5.25 3.55 7.48
N ALA A 116 -4.73 4.77 7.42
CA ALA A 116 -4.10 5.46 8.55
C ALA A 116 -5.11 6.07 9.51
N ALA A 117 -6.18 6.67 8.97
CA ALA A 117 -7.20 7.36 9.73
C ALA A 117 -8.53 6.63 9.55
N GLY A 118 -9.25 6.37 10.64
CA GLY A 118 -10.56 5.74 10.58
C GLY A 118 -11.24 5.85 11.94
N SER A 119 -12.55 5.67 11.97
CA SER A 119 -13.34 5.74 13.22
C SER A 119 -12.86 4.76 14.30
N LYS A 120 -12.18 3.67 13.88
CA LYS A 120 -11.65 2.60 14.73
C LYS A 120 -10.11 2.60 14.83
N GLY A 121 -9.45 3.63 14.32
CA GLY A 121 -7.99 3.69 14.20
C GLY A 121 -7.46 3.04 12.91
N PRO A 122 -6.15 2.81 12.82
CA PRO A 122 -5.51 2.30 11.61
C PRO A 122 -5.94 0.86 11.32
N SER A 123 -6.10 0.53 10.04
CA SER A 123 -6.51 -0.81 9.62
C SER A 123 -5.72 -1.32 8.42
N LEU A 124 -5.69 -2.65 8.26
CA LEU A 124 -4.97 -3.32 7.19
C LEU A 124 -5.85 -4.39 6.56
N ARG A 125 -6.15 -4.24 5.27
CA ARG A 125 -6.95 -5.18 4.50
C ARG A 125 -6.09 -5.86 3.45
N ARG A 126 -6.02 -7.20 3.49
CA ARG A 126 -5.41 -7.98 2.41
C ARG A 126 -6.30 -7.97 1.17
N LEU A 127 -5.70 -7.83 0.00
CA LEU A 127 -6.37 -7.82 -1.29
C LEU A 127 -5.89 -9.00 -2.15
N GLN A 128 -6.83 -9.69 -2.78
CA GLN A 128 -6.53 -10.65 -3.84
C GLN A 128 -6.60 -9.92 -5.17
N VAL A 129 -5.47 -9.82 -5.87
CA VAL A 129 -5.39 -9.16 -7.17
C VAL A 129 -5.47 -10.24 -8.27
N PRO A 130 -6.29 -10.11 -9.32
CA PRO A 130 -6.57 -11.20 -10.26
C PRO A 130 -5.35 -11.59 -11.09
N GLU A 131 -5.08 -12.89 -11.26
CA GLU A 131 -3.86 -13.43 -11.91
C GLU A 131 -3.42 -12.87 -13.29
N PRO A 132 -4.22 -12.17 -14.12
CA PRO A 132 -3.69 -11.49 -15.31
C PRO A 132 -3.09 -10.10 -15.03
N CYS A 133 -3.16 -9.57 -13.80
CA CYS A 133 -2.50 -8.33 -13.43
C CYS A 133 -1.00 -8.57 -13.21
N TRP A 134 -0.23 -8.78 -14.27
CA TRP A 134 1.23 -8.72 -14.13
C TRP A 134 1.60 -7.27 -13.89
N PRO A 135 1.99 -6.89 -12.67
CA PRO A 135 2.25 -5.51 -12.38
C PRO A 135 3.66 -5.22 -12.84
N GLU A 136 3.79 -4.36 -13.84
CA GLU A 136 4.93 -3.47 -13.81
C GLU A 136 4.72 -2.58 -12.57
N ARG A 137 5.81 -2.29 -11.83
CA ARG A 137 5.73 -1.44 -10.64
C ARG A 137 5.03 -0.13 -10.99
N TYR A 138 4.20 0.39 -10.08
CA TYR A 138 3.52 1.67 -10.23
C TYR A 138 2.42 1.73 -11.31
N ASN A 139 1.90 0.59 -11.77
CA ASN A 139 0.74 0.55 -12.67
C ASN A 139 -0.62 0.69 -11.94
N PHE A 140 -0.60 0.84 -10.62
CA PHE A 140 -1.79 1.00 -9.82
C PHE A 140 -2.06 2.46 -9.48
N THR A 141 -3.34 2.81 -9.42
CA THR A 141 -3.80 4.03 -8.78
C THR A 141 -4.80 3.69 -7.70
N LEU A 142 -4.81 4.51 -6.66
CA LEU A 142 -5.77 4.47 -5.56
C LEU A 142 -6.66 5.71 -5.69
N LEU A 143 -7.98 5.54 -5.52
CA LEU A 143 -8.95 6.63 -5.55
C LEU A 143 -9.92 6.51 -4.37
N ALA A 144 -9.94 7.48 -3.48
CA ALA A 144 -10.77 7.58 -2.31
C ALA A 144 -12.10 8.17 -2.76
N HIS A 145 -13.18 7.44 -2.55
CA HIS A 145 -14.50 7.91 -2.88
C HIS A 145 -15.07 8.68 -1.70
N ARG A 146 -14.86 10.00 -1.71
CA ARG A 146 -15.46 10.91 -0.73
C ARG A 146 -16.67 11.60 -1.35
N ASP A 147 -17.85 11.39 -0.77
CA ASP A 147 -19.03 12.16 -1.15
C ASP A 147 -18.80 13.64 -0.79
N THR A 148 -18.45 14.46 -1.78
CA THR A 148 -18.18 15.90 -1.58
C THR A 148 -19.45 16.73 -1.33
N GLY A 149 -20.58 16.11 -1.01
CA GLY A 149 -21.91 16.73 -1.10
C GLY A 149 -22.80 16.70 0.14
N SER A 150 -22.43 16.02 1.24
CA SER A 150 -23.30 15.95 2.42
C SER A 150 -22.55 16.33 3.70
N PRO A 151 -22.83 17.51 4.30
CA PRO A 151 -22.22 17.92 5.56
C PRO A 151 -22.64 17.06 6.77
N HIS A 152 -23.58 16.12 6.58
CA HIS A 152 -24.27 15.38 7.64
C HIS A 152 -24.45 13.88 7.32
N ALA A 153 -23.54 13.26 6.57
CA ALA A 153 -23.47 11.80 6.59
C ALA A 153 -22.74 11.38 7.87
N ASP A 154 -23.52 11.16 8.94
CA ASP A 154 -23.09 10.41 10.12
C ASP A 154 -22.33 9.14 9.66
N GLY A 155 -21.16 8.95 10.25
CA GLY A 155 -20.05 8.24 9.62
C GLY A 155 -20.29 6.78 9.24
N ASP A 156 -19.91 6.45 8.00
CA ASP A 156 -19.44 5.12 7.58
C ASP A 156 -18.91 5.12 6.13
N ASN A 157 -19.21 6.16 5.33
CA ASN A 157 -18.84 6.17 3.90
C ASN A 157 -17.36 6.52 3.60
N ASP A 158 -16.52 6.64 4.62
CA ASP A 158 -15.09 6.98 4.46
C ASP A 158 -14.24 5.76 4.06
N ASP A 159 -14.85 4.56 4.01
CA ASP A 159 -14.19 3.29 3.66
C ASP A 159 -14.31 2.94 2.17
N HIS A 160 -15.00 3.76 1.37
CA HIS A 160 -15.14 3.53 -0.05
C HIS A 160 -13.90 4.03 -0.82
N TYR A 161 -13.26 3.12 -1.53
CA TYR A 161 -12.14 3.42 -2.42
C TYR A 161 -12.13 2.48 -3.60
N TYR A 162 -11.44 2.91 -4.65
CA TYR A 162 -11.15 2.14 -5.84
C TYR A 162 -9.66 1.90 -5.98
N ILE A 163 -9.30 0.75 -6.52
CA ILE A 163 -7.95 0.51 -7.03
C ILE A 163 -8.09 0.24 -8.52
N ALA A 164 -7.39 1.00 -9.34
CA ALA A 164 -7.37 0.77 -10.77
C ALA A 164 -5.97 0.38 -11.24
N ALA A 165 -5.91 -0.50 -12.23
CA ALA A 165 -4.69 -0.87 -12.92
C ALA A 165 -4.93 -0.96 -14.41
N LEU A 166 -4.03 -0.38 -15.21
CA LEU A 166 -4.08 -0.44 -16.66
C LEU A 166 -2.97 -1.37 -17.17
N ASN A 167 -3.36 -2.49 -17.78
CA ASN A 167 -2.39 -3.49 -18.26
C ASN A 167 -2.51 -3.68 -19.77
N GLN A 168 -1.36 -3.77 -20.46
CA GLN A 168 -1.33 -4.15 -21.87
C GLN A 168 -1.72 -5.62 -22.03
N PHE A 169 -2.67 -5.89 -22.92
CA PHE A 169 -3.05 -7.27 -23.19
C PHE A 169 -2.02 -7.88 -24.14
N ARG A 170 -1.05 -8.64 -23.63
CA ARG A 170 0.05 -9.24 -24.42
C ARG A 170 -0.38 -10.09 -25.64
N ARG A 171 -1.66 -10.44 -25.74
CA ARG A 171 -2.24 -11.19 -26.89
C ARG A 171 -3.02 -10.32 -27.88
N SER A 172 -3.13 -9.02 -27.62
CA SER A 172 -3.79 -8.06 -28.51
C SER A 172 -2.76 -7.18 -29.24
N GLY A 173 -3.22 -6.42 -30.23
CA GLY A 173 -2.36 -5.52 -30.99
C GLY A 173 -1.79 -4.39 -30.12
N PRO A 174 -0.80 -3.64 -30.64
CA PRO A 174 -0.34 -2.42 -29.99
C PRO A 174 -1.54 -1.48 -29.72
N GLY A 175 -1.64 -0.93 -28.51
CA GLY A 175 -2.70 0.01 -28.13
C GLY A 175 -3.93 -0.61 -27.44
N ASP A 176 -3.96 -1.94 -27.27
CA ASP A 176 -5.03 -2.64 -26.56
C ASP A 176 -4.67 -2.90 -25.09
N PHE A 177 -5.42 -2.24 -24.21
CA PHE A 177 -5.28 -2.31 -22.77
C PHE A 177 -6.51 -2.93 -22.12
N LYS A 178 -6.33 -3.39 -20.90
CA LYS A 178 -7.40 -3.84 -20.02
C LYS A 178 -7.32 -3.05 -18.73
N LEU A 179 -8.36 -2.25 -18.48
CA LEU A 179 -8.56 -1.57 -17.21
C LEU A 179 -9.14 -2.56 -16.21
N TRP A 180 -8.46 -2.71 -15.08
CA TRP A 180 -8.93 -3.46 -13.92
C TRP A 180 -9.37 -2.45 -12.87
N LEU A 181 -10.56 -2.64 -12.30
CA LEU A 181 -11.10 -1.76 -11.28
C LEU A 181 -11.61 -2.60 -10.11
N PHE A 182 -10.98 -2.43 -8.96
CA PHE A 182 -11.47 -2.93 -7.68
C PHE A 182 -12.39 -1.89 -7.04
N ASN A 183 -13.51 -2.34 -6.50
CA ASN A 183 -14.40 -1.53 -5.68
C ASN A 183 -14.37 -2.07 -4.23
N SER A 184 -14.04 -1.22 -3.26
CA SER A 184 -13.94 -1.65 -1.86
C SER A 184 -15.28 -2.05 -1.23
N MET A 185 -16.41 -1.53 -1.76
CA MET A 185 -17.78 -1.76 -1.26
C MET A 185 -18.24 -3.19 -1.48
N ASP A 186 -18.04 -3.73 -2.68
CA ASP A 186 -18.41 -5.11 -2.99
C ASP A 186 -17.21 -6.07 -2.89
N GLY A 187 -16.00 -5.52 -2.75
CA GLY A 187 -14.77 -6.29 -2.68
C GLY A 187 -14.44 -7.03 -3.98
N LYS A 188 -14.93 -6.55 -5.13
CA LYS A 188 -14.79 -7.23 -6.42
C LYS A 188 -13.96 -6.44 -7.41
N TRP A 189 -13.31 -7.19 -8.28
CA TRP A 189 -12.66 -6.67 -9.47
C TRP A 189 -13.61 -6.75 -10.66
N SER A 190 -13.62 -5.68 -11.45
CA SER A 190 -14.25 -5.59 -12.76
C SER A 190 -13.21 -5.28 -13.81
N THR A 191 -13.53 -5.55 -15.08
CA THR A 191 -12.58 -5.30 -16.17
C THR A 191 -13.24 -4.72 -17.39
N THR A 192 -12.57 -3.76 -18.01
CA THR A 192 -13.04 -3.09 -19.23
C THR A 192 -11.91 -3.03 -20.26
N PRO A 193 -12.11 -3.51 -21.50
CA PRO A 193 -11.17 -3.29 -22.59
C PRO A 193 -11.09 -1.80 -22.93
N VAL A 194 -9.88 -1.31 -23.18
CA VAL A 194 -9.62 0.08 -23.57
C VAL A 194 -8.64 0.06 -24.75
N SER A 195 -9.00 0.69 -25.86
CA SER A 195 -8.11 0.84 -27.01
C SER A 195 -7.72 2.32 -27.14
N VAL A 196 -6.43 2.57 -27.29
CA VAL A 196 -5.89 3.92 -27.55
C VAL A 196 -5.43 3.93 -29.01
N GLY A 197 -6.24 4.56 -29.87
CA GLY A 197 -5.98 4.72 -31.31
C GLY A 197 -5.50 6.11 -31.67
#